data_AF-R5PAL5-F1
#
_entry.id   AF-R5PAL5-F1
#
_cell.length_a   1.000
_cell.length_b   1.000
_cell.length_c   1.000
_cell.angle_alpha   90.00
_cell.angle_beta   90.00
_cell.angle_gamma   90.00
#
_symmetry.space_group_name_H-M   'P 1'
#
loop_
_entity.id
_entity.type
_entity.pdbx_description
1 polymer ?
#
loop_
_entity_poly.entity_id
_entity_poly.type
_entity_poly.pdbx_seq_one_letter_code
_entity_poly.pdbx_strand_id
1 'polypeptide(L)'
;MCTRNFVNLGPSNGNIGLDCGLIIGSFVGSALISIICTKAMHWFHTPHHCLSIPSVIPMIPGVLMYRALFAIIDMHGVVGEVTVAMNNGIRASLIILFIAIGVAIPNIFVRRMMSPQREQRLMEMLKKRQEKAAAC
;
A
#
# COMPACT_ATOMS: atom_id res chain seq x y z
N MET A 1 -13.50 6.69 -2.75
CA MET A 1 -14.03 5.92 -1.63
C MET A 1 -12.95 4.95 -1.17
N CYS A 2 -12.43 5.13 0.05
CA CYS A 2 -11.30 4.34 0.53
C CYS A 2 -11.74 2.89 0.68
N THR A 3 -11.14 1.94 -0.04
CA THR A 3 -11.41 0.49 0.11
C THR A 3 -11.28 0.02 1.57
N ARG A 4 -10.52 0.76 2.38
CA ARG A 4 -10.47 0.62 3.84
C ARG A 4 -11.82 0.77 4.54
N ASN A 5 -12.70 1.66 4.07
CA ASN A 5 -14.06 1.82 4.59
C ASN A 5 -14.96 0.64 4.20
N PHE A 6 -14.73 0.01 3.03
CA PHE A 6 -15.46 -1.19 2.62
C PHE A 6 -15.08 -2.42 3.45
N VAL A 7 -13.82 -2.53 3.87
CA VAL A 7 -13.32 -3.64 4.71
C VAL A 7 -13.50 -3.36 6.22
N ASN A 8 -13.69 -2.09 6.62
CA ASN A 8 -13.97 -1.69 8.01
C ASN A 8 -15.47 -1.53 8.32
N LEU A 9 -16.36 -1.92 7.41
CA LEU A 9 -17.79 -2.07 7.73
C LEU A 9 -17.98 -3.39 8.50
N GLY A 10 -17.52 -3.44 9.74
CA GLY A 10 -17.75 -4.56 10.65
C GLY A 10 -19.02 -4.37 11.50
N PRO A 11 -19.59 -5.46 12.06
CA PRO A 11 -20.99 -5.58 12.51
C PRO A 11 -21.45 -4.70 13.68
N SER A 12 -20.64 -3.79 14.22
CA SER A 12 -21.09 -2.84 15.26
C SER A 12 -22.03 -1.73 14.71
N ASN A 13 -22.33 -1.74 13.41
CA ASN A 13 -23.28 -0.84 12.73
C ASN A 13 -24.38 -1.58 11.92
N GLY A 14 -24.57 -2.89 12.10
CA GLY A 14 -25.72 -3.60 11.51
C GLY A 14 -25.67 -3.85 9.99
N ASN A 15 -24.49 -4.04 9.38
CA ASN A 15 -24.41 -4.54 8.01
C ASN A 15 -23.20 -5.47 7.78
N ILE A 16 -23.34 -6.38 6.80
CA ILE A 16 -22.44 -7.49 6.45
C ILE A 16 -21.03 -6.98 6.12
N GLY A 17 -20.08 -7.17 7.03
CA GLY A 17 -18.67 -7.12 6.68
C GLY A 17 -17.79 -7.90 7.63
N LEU A 18 -16.71 -8.40 7.05
CA LEU A 18 -15.78 -9.36 7.63
C LEU A 18 -15.00 -8.67 8.75
N ASP A 19 -15.21 -9.09 10.00
CA ASP A 19 -14.62 -8.55 11.25
C ASP A 19 -13.08 -8.78 11.34
N CYS A 20 -12.33 -8.50 10.28
CA CYS A 20 -10.90 -8.80 10.21
C CYS A 20 -10.03 -7.75 10.93
N GLY A 21 -10.64 -6.80 11.65
CA GLY A 21 -9.93 -5.75 12.36
C GLY A 21 -9.25 -4.71 11.46
N LEU A 22 -8.96 -3.54 12.04
CA LEU A 22 -8.33 -2.39 11.34
C LEU A 22 -7.01 -2.74 10.66
N ILE A 23 -6.26 -3.70 11.22
CA ILE A 23 -4.92 -4.09 10.75
C ILE A 23 -5.01 -4.89 9.45
N ILE A 24 -5.78 -5.98 9.44
CA ILE A 24 -5.91 -6.86 8.26
C ILE A 24 -6.70 -6.14 7.16
N GLY A 25 -7.72 -5.35 7.52
CA GLY A 25 -8.44 -4.54 6.54
C GLY A 25 -7.56 -3.48 5.86
N SER A 26 -6.59 -2.91 6.57
CA SER A 26 -5.61 -1.98 5.99
C SER A 26 -4.58 -2.69 5.12
N PHE A 27 -4.19 -3.93 5.48
CA PHE A 27 -3.31 -4.76 4.66
C PHE A 27 -3.97 -5.16 3.33
N VAL A 28 -5.17 -5.75 3.39
CA VAL A 28 -5.90 -6.20 2.20
C VAL A 28 -6.32 -5.00 1.34
N GLY A 29 -6.82 -3.92 1.96
CA GLY A 29 -7.18 -2.70 1.26
C GLY A 29 -6.01 -2.07 0.51
N SER A 30 -4.83 -2.00 1.14
CA SER A 30 -3.64 -1.41 0.50
C SER A 30 -3.10 -2.31 -0.61
N ALA A 31 -3.05 -3.63 -0.41
CA ALA A 31 -2.65 -4.57 -1.44
C ALA A 31 -3.59 -4.51 -2.68
N LEU A 32 -4.91 -4.49 -2.46
CA LEU A 32 -5.89 -4.41 -3.55
C LEU A 32 -5.79 -3.10 -4.34
N ILE A 33 -5.76 -1.96 -3.64
CA ILE A 33 -5.60 -0.64 -4.28
C ILE A 33 -4.29 -0.60 -5.09
N SER A 34 -3.22 -1.16 -4.55
CA SER A 34 -1.92 -1.11 -5.20
C SER A 34 -1.85 -2.01 -6.46
N ILE A 35 -2.57 -3.15 -6.47
CA ILE A 35 -2.77 -3.97 -7.67
C ILE A 35 -3.58 -3.20 -8.73
N ILE A 36 -4.66 -2.52 -8.33
CA ILE A 36 -5.49 -1.71 -9.24
C ILE A 36 -4.67 -0.58 -9.86
N CYS A 37 -3.90 0.16 -9.06
CA CYS A 37 -3.01 1.23 -9.54
C CYS A 37 -1.97 0.69 -10.55
N THR A 38 -1.49 -0.53 -10.37
CA THR A 38 -0.57 -1.18 -11.30
C THR A 38 -1.21 -1.46 -12.66
N LYS A 39 -2.46 -1.92 -12.67
CA LYS A 39 -3.21 -2.14 -13.92
C LYS A 39 -3.57 -0.83 -14.62
N ALA A 40 -3.96 0.19 -13.85
CA ALA A 40 -4.25 1.53 -14.37
C ALA A 40 -3.00 2.18 -15.00
N MET A 41 -1.80 1.86 -14.51
CA MET A 41 -0.54 2.38 -15.06
C MET A 41 -0.31 1.98 -16.52
N HIS A 42 -0.71 0.77 -16.91
CA HIS A 42 -0.61 0.31 -18.30
C HIS A 42 -1.51 1.12 -19.24
N TRP A 43 -2.59 1.69 -18.71
CA TRP A 43 -3.51 2.54 -19.48
C TRP A 43 -3.01 3.98 -19.56
N PHE A 44 -2.51 4.53 -18.44
CA PHE A 44 -2.12 5.94 -18.33
C PHE A 44 -0.64 6.24 -18.64
N HIS A 45 0.23 5.25 -18.86
CA HIS A 45 1.67 5.42 -19.14
C HIS A 45 2.43 6.32 -18.11
N THR A 46 1.87 6.52 -16.92
CA THR A 46 2.41 7.39 -15.86
C THR A 46 3.20 6.62 -14.80
N PRO A 47 4.25 7.19 -14.20
CA PRO A 47 5.07 6.52 -13.18
C PRO A 47 4.29 6.12 -11.93
N HIS A 48 4.65 4.99 -11.32
CA HIS A 48 3.91 4.36 -10.21
C HIS A 48 3.77 5.25 -8.97
N HIS A 49 4.79 6.06 -8.69
CA HIS A 49 4.79 6.98 -7.54
C HIS A 49 3.63 7.98 -7.60
N CYS A 50 3.26 8.47 -8.79
CA CYS A 50 2.20 9.46 -8.95
C CYS A 50 0.79 8.91 -8.62
N LEU A 51 0.57 7.61 -8.79
CA LEU A 51 -0.71 6.95 -8.48
C LEU A 51 -0.75 6.42 -7.04
N SER A 52 0.41 6.02 -6.51
CA SER A 52 0.50 5.44 -5.17
C SER A 52 0.41 6.50 -4.07
N ILE A 53 1.03 7.67 -4.22
CA ILE A 53 1.02 8.73 -3.21
C ILE A 53 -0.41 9.19 -2.85
N PRO A 54 -1.28 9.58 -3.80
CA PRO A 54 -2.64 10.03 -3.47
C PRO A 54 -3.51 8.92 -2.88
N SER A 55 -3.18 7.66 -3.16
CA SER A 55 -3.89 6.49 -2.63
C SER A 55 -3.59 6.23 -1.16
N VAL A 56 -2.39 6.58 -0.69
CA VAL A 56 -1.93 6.29 0.68
C VAL A 56 -2.38 7.34 1.69
N ILE A 57 -2.46 8.62 1.28
CA ILE A 57 -2.85 9.75 2.15
C ILE A 57 -4.13 9.47 2.97
N PRO A 58 -5.26 9.02 2.38
CA PRO A 58 -6.49 8.78 3.15
C PRO A 58 -6.46 7.48 3.98
N MET A 59 -5.46 6.61 3.79
CA MET A 59 -5.31 5.37 4.56
C MET A 59 -4.49 5.55 5.84
N ILE A 60 -3.90 6.71 6.11
CA ILE A 60 -3.14 6.93 7.34
C ILE A 60 -4.12 7.11 8.52
N PRO A 61 -4.04 6.30 9.59
CA PRO A 61 -4.90 6.43 10.76
C PRO A 61 -4.47 7.60 11.67
N GLY A 62 -4.60 8.84 11.19
CA GLY A 62 -4.11 10.04 11.88
C GLY A 62 -4.73 10.27 13.26
N VAL A 63 -6.03 9.99 13.43
CA VAL A 63 -6.76 10.20 14.70
C VAL A 63 -6.26 9.25 15.81
N LEU A 64 -5.93 7.99 15.48
CA LEU A 64 -5.42 7.02 16.46
C LEU A 64 -4.02 7.40 16.93
N MET A 65 -3.17 7.88 16.01
CA MET A 65 -1.85 8.41 16.35
C MET A 65 -1.94 9.66 17.22
N TYR A 66 -2.79 10.62 16.85
CA TYR A 66 -2.96 11.86 17.61
C TYR A 66 -3.46 11.56 19.03
N ARG A 67 -4.42 10.63 19.19
CA ARG A 67 -4.88 10.17 20.51
C ARG A 67 -3.79 9.49 21.34
N ALA A 68 -2.93 8.68 20.72
CA ALA A 68 -1.80 8.06 21.42
C ALA A 68 -0.77 9.10 21.88
N LEU A 69 -0.45 10.08 21.02
CA LEU A 69 0.47 11.18 21.35
C LEU A 69 -0.07 12.07 22.47
N PHE A 70 -1.34 12.45 22.39
CA PHE A 70 -1.98 13.27 23.41
C PHE A 70 -2.01 12.55 24.76
N ALA A 71 -2.28 11.25 24.76
CA ALA A 71 -2.25 10.42 25.96
C ALA A 71 -0.83 10.19 26.52
N ILE A 72 0.24 10.38 25.73
CA ILE A 72 1.63 10.41 26.21
C ILE A 72 1.98 11.76 26.83
N ILE A 73 1.49 12.85 26.26
CA ILE A 73 1.77 14.22 26.73
C ILE A 73 1.00 14.54 28.02
N ASP A 74 -0.24 14.08 28.15
CA ASP A 74 -1.12 14.36 29.30
C ASP A 74 -0.88 13.43 30.51
N MET A 75 0.24 12.68 30.52
CA MET A 75 0.53 11.73 31.58
C MET A 75 0.88 12.40 32.91
N HIS A 76 -0.05 12.36 33.86
CA HIS A 76 0.17 12.74 35.25
C HIS A 76 0.63 11.59 36.17
N GLY A 77 1.22 10.52 35.60
CA GLY A 77 1.85 9.43 36.37
C GLY A 77 0.93 8.25 36.73
N VAL A 78 -0.26 8.15 36.15
CA VAL A 78 -1.22 7.06 36.40
C VAL A 78 -0.99 5.92 35.39
N VAL A 79 -0.69 4.71 35.87
CA VAL A 79 -0.36 3.52 35.04
C VAL A 79 -1.46 3.14 34.03
N GLY A 80 -2.72 3.51 34.32
CA GLY A 80 -3.87 3.25 33.44
C GLY A 80 -3.84 4.03 32.12
N GLU A 81 -3.41 5.29 32.15
CA GLU A 81 -3.34 6.15 30.95
C GLU A 81 -2.20 5.70 30.03
N VAL A 82 -1.08 5.23 30.61
CA VAL A 82 0.07 4.67 29.88
C VAL A 82 -0.31 3.45 29.06
N THR A 83 -1.08 2.54 29.65
CA THR A 83 -1.48 1.31 28.97
C THR A 83 -2.37 1.60 27.76
N VAL A 84 -3.28 2.58 27.86
CA VAL A 84 -4.18 2.97 26.76
C VAL A 84 -3.42 3.71 25.66
N ALA A 85 -2.52 4.62 26.02
CA ALA A 85 -1.65 5.33 25.07
C ALA A 85 -0.78 4.35 24.27
N MET A 86 -0.14 3.40 24.96
CA MET A 86 0.73 2.38 24.36
C MET A 86 -0.05 1.44 23.43
N ASN A 87 -1.23 0.97 23.84
CA ASN A 87 -2.06 0.09 23.01
C ASN A 87 -2.54 0.80 21.72
N ASN A 88 -2.94 2.08 21.80
CA ASN A 88 -3.31 2.85 20.61
C ASN A 88 -2.11 3.15 19.71
N GLY A 89 -0.94 3.42 20.29
CA GLY A 89 0.31 3.61 19.56
C GLY A 89 0.74 2.36 18.79
N ILE A 90 0.73 1.19 19.44
CA ILE A 90 1.06 -0.11 18.83
C ILE A 90 0.09 -0.45 17.70
N ARG A 91 -1.22 -0.22 17.90
CA ARG A 91 -2.21 -0.46 16.84
C ARG A 91 -1.97 0.43 15.63
N ALA A 92 -1.66 1.71 15.84
CA ALA A 92 -1.40 2.64 14.76
C ALA A 92 -0.11 2.30 13.98
N SER A 93 0.98 1.94 14.68
CA SER A 93 2.24 1.57 14.06
C SER A 93 2.14 0.29 13.24
N LEU A 94 1.40 -0.72 13.74
CA LEU A 94 1.12 -1.94 12.99
C LEU A 94 0.33 -1.64 11.71
N ILE A 95 -0.73 -0.81 11.78
CA ILE A 95 -1.50 -0.42 10.58
C ILE A 95 -0.59 0.21 9.52
N ILE A 96 0.29 1.13 9.91
CA ILE A 96 1.22 1.81 8.99
C ILE A 96 2.19 0.80 8.37
N LEU A 97 2.73 -0.13 9.16
CA LEU A 97 3.64 -1.17 8.67
C LEU A 97 2.98 -2.04 7.60
N PHE A 98 1.75 -2.50 7.85
CA PHE A 98 1.03 -3.32 6.88
C PHE A 98 0.63 -2.56 5.61
N ILE A 99 0.31 -1.27 5.71
CA ILE A 99 0.08 -0.41 4.53
C ILE A 99 1.37 -0.27 3.71
N ALA A 100 2.50 -0.01 4.37
CA ALA A 100 3.79 0.12 3.69
C ALA A 100 4.16 -1.17 2.94
N ILE A 101 3.97 -2.33 3.56
CA ILE A 101 4.18 -3.63 2.93
C ILE A 101 3.22 -3.83 1.75
N GLY A 102 1.92 -3.57 1.94
CA GLY A 102 0.89 -3.73 0.89
C GLY A 102 1.16 -2.86 -0.35
N VAL A 103 1.68 -1.66 -0.16
CA VAL A 103 2.04 -0.73 -1.25
C VAL A 103 3.34 -1.14 -1.96
N ALA A 104 4.32 -1.69 -1.23
CA ALA A 104 5.62 -2.06 -1.80
C ALA A 104 5.56 -3.27 -2.75
N ILE A 105 4.63 -4.21 -2.53
CA ILE A 105 4.47 -5.44 -3.32
C ILE A 105 4.40 -5.17 -4.85
N PRO A 106 3.53 -4.29 -5.36
CA PRO A 106 3.46 -4.03 -6.80
C PRO A 106 4.67 -3.29 -7.37
N ASN A 107 5.37 -2.46 -6.58
CA ASN A 107 6.63 -1.85 -7.05
C ASN A 107 7.65 -2.93 -7.44
N ILE A 108 7.76 -3.98 -6.62
CA ILE A 108 8.63 -5.13 -6.88
C ILE A 108 8.09 -5.97 -8.05
N PHE A 109 6.77 -6.19 -8.11
CA PHE A 109 6.16 -7.03 -9.14
C PHE A 109 6.30 -6.45 -10.55
N VAL A 110 6.06 -5.14 -10.74
CA VAL A 110 6.19 -4.51 -12.06
C VAL A 110 7.64 -4.52 -12.54
N ARG A 111 8.58 -4.26 -11.64
CA ARG A 111 10.01 -4.31 -11.96
C ARG A 111 10.45 -5.70 -12.40
N ARG A 112 9.91 -6.75 -11.77
CA ARG A 112 10.17 -8.15 -12.12
C ARG A 112 9.49 -8.59 -13.42
N MET A 113 8.32 -8.05 -13.74
CA MET A 113 7.60 -8.40 -14.97
C MET A 113 8.19 -7.71 -16.22
N MET A 114 8.78 -6.52 -16.07
CA MET A 114 9.34 -5.73 -17.17
C MET A 114 10.82 -6.00 -17.48
N SER A 115 11.60 -6.55 -16.53
CA SER A 115 13.03 -6.84 -16.77
C SER A 115 13.28 -7.82 -17.92
N PRO A 116 12.59 -8.96 -18.07
CA PRO A 116 12.88 -9.89 -19.16
C PRO A 116 12.43 -9.37 -20.54
N GLN A 117 11.39 -8.54 -20.61
CA GLN A 117 10.84 -8.06 -21.89
C GLN A 117 11.76 -7.06 -22.59
N ARG A 118 12.49 -6.23 -21.82
CA ARG A 118 13.45 -5.26 -22.38
C ARG A 118 14.67 -5.93 -22.96
N GLU A 119 15.21 -6.94 -22.28
CA GLU A 119 16.35 -7.72 -22.79
C GLU A 119 15.99 -8.49 -24.06
N GLN A 120 14.80 -9.10 -24.11
CA GLN A 120 14.31 -9.79 -25.31
C GLN A 120 14.14 -8.84 -26.51
N ARG A 121 13.54 -7.66 -26.30
CA ARG A 121 13.42 -6.63 -27.36
C ARG A 121 14.79 -6.11 -27.80
N LEU A 122 15.74 -5.96 -26.89
CA LEU A 122 17.10 -5.54 -27.21
C LEU A 122 17.83 -6.60 -28.06
N MET A 123 17.73 -7.88 -27.67
CA MET A 123 18.28 -9.01 -28.41
C MET A 123 17.68 -9.11 -29.82
N GLU A 124 16.36 -8.93 -29.98
CA GLU A 124 15.72 -8.88 -31.30
C GLU A 124 16.24 -7.74 -32.17
N MET A 125 16.41 -6.54 -31.60
CA MET A 125 16.95 -5.39 -32.31
C MET A 125 18.41 -5.62 -32.75
N LEU A 126 19.23 -6.26 -31.92
CA LEU A 126 20.61 -6.62 -32.26
C LEU A 126 20.66 -7.66 -33.39
N LYS A 127 19.79 -8.67 -33.34
CA LYS A 127 19.72 -9.70 -34.39
C LYS A 127 19.33 -9.10 -35.75
N LYS A 128 18.33 -8.21 -35.77
CA LYS A 128 17.94 -7.44 -36.98
C LYS A 128 19.07 -6.56 -37.52
N ARG A 129 19.93 -6.02 -36.66
CA ARG A 129 21.10 -5.23 -37.09
C ARG A 129 22.16 -6.12 -37.74
N GLN A 130 22.42 -7.31 -37.19
CA GLN A 130 23.36 -8.26 -37.78
C GLN A 130 22.89 -8.83 -39.11
N GLU A 131 21.61 -9.19 -39.23
CA GLU A 131 21.03 -9.66 -40.50
C GLU A 131 21.14 -8.60 -41.60
N LYS A 132 20.91 -7.32 -41.28
CA LYS A 132 21.10 -6.21 -42.22
C LYS A 132 22.57 -5.99 -42.62
N ALA A 133 23.50 -6.21 -41.69
CA ALA A 133 24.93 -6.07 -41.96
C ALA A 133 25.47 -7.24 -42.82
N ALA A 134 24.90 -8.44 -42.69
CA ALA A 134 25.29 -9.60 -43.49
C ALA A 134 24.66 -9.65 -44.89
N ALA A 135 23.63 -8.84 -45.15
CA ALA A 135 22.95 -8.74 -46.44
C ALA A 135 23.53 -7.63 -47.37
N CYS A 136 24.51 -6.87 -46.89
CA CYS A 136 25.27 -5.86 -47.64
C CYS A 136 26.64 -6.42 -48.03
#